data_AF-A0A2M7J993-F1
#
_entry.id   AF-A0A2M7J993-F1
#
_cell.length_a   1.000
_cell.length_b   1.000
_cell.length_c   1.000
_cell.angle_alpha   90.00
_cell.angle_beta   90.00
_cell.angle_gamma   90.00
#
_symmetry.space_group_name_H-M   'P 1'
#
loop_
_entity.id
_entity.type
_entity.pdbx_description
1 polymer ?
#
loop_
_entity_poly.entity_id
_entity_poly.type
_entity_poly.pdbx_seq_one_letter_code
_entity_poly.pdbx_strand_id
1 'polypeptide(L)'
;MVRKLSKSSFISSLTTVRQNILIKGMCNVPQTKETQNMAKRFRLNGDAYFRFITTHGIEPTNNLAEQAIRFVVIDRVITQGTRSEQGRKWCEHIWTVLATCSNQARSAFEFIYNAVQASFVPDQLIPSLLPTPP
;
A
#
# COMPACT_ATOMS: atom_id res chain seq x y z
N MET A 1 18.66 9.35 34.23
CA MET A 1 17.28 9.80 34.54
C MET A 1 16.57 10.11 33.23
N VAL A 2 15.69 9.24 32.72
CA VAL A 2 14.97 9.48 31.46
C VAL A 2 13.82 10.45 31.74
N ARG A 3 13.88 11.66 31.19
CA ARG A 3 12.81 12.67 31.30
C ARG A 3 11.56 12.11 30.60
N LYS A 4 10.48 11.85 31.35
CA LYS A 4 9.17 11.53 30.76
C LYS A 4 8.62 12.78 30.07
N LEU A 5 8.57 12.76 28.74
CA LEU A 5 7.93 13.80 27.93
C LEU A 5 6.41 13.61 27.95
N SER A 6 5.66 14.72 27.90
CA SER A 6 4.23 14.66 27.61
C SER A 6 4.00 14.17 26.16
N LYS A 7 2.84 13.57 25.89
CA LYS A 7 2.49 13.08 24.55
C LYS A 7 2.58 14.18 23.49
N SER A 8 2.17 15.41 23.82
CA SER A 8 2.23 16.57 22.92
C SER A 8 3.67 17.02 22.64
N SER A 9 4.51 17.11 23.67
CA SER A 9 5.92 17.47 23.49
C SER A 9 6.69 16.40 22.71
N PHE A 10 6.35 15.12 22.88
CA PHE A 10 6.95 14.03 22.11
C PHE A 10 6.59 14.11 20.62
N ILE A 11 5.30 14.28 20.28
CA ILE A 11 4.85 14.43 18.88
C ILE A 11 5.45 15.68 18.24
N SER A 12 5.52 16.79 18.97
CA SER A 12 6.16 18.02 18.49
C SER A 12 7.64 17.79 18.16
N SER A 13 8.39 17.16 19.07
CA SER A 13 9.81 16.82 18.85
C SER A 13 10.01 15.94 17.62
N LEU A 14 9.16 14.92 17.46
CA LEU A 14 9.17 14.01 16.32
C LEU A 14 8.87 14.73 14.99
N THR A 15 7.93 15.69 15.01
CA THR A 15 7.60 16.51 13.85
C THR A 15 8.78 17.42 13.47
N THR A 16 9.48 17.99 14.44
CA THR A 16 10.70 18.77 14.19
C THR A 16 11.79 17.93 13.55
N VAL A 17 12.02 16.71 14.04
CA VAL A 17 13.00 15.78 13.45
C VAL A 17 12.64 15.47 11.99
N ARG A 18 11.36 15.18 11.70
CA ARG A 18 10.87 14.98 10.33
C ARG A 18 11.21 16.14 9.42
N GLN A 19 10.91 17.37 9.85
CA GLN A 19 11.17 18.56 9.03
C GLN A 19 12.67 18.76 8.77
N ASN A 20 13.50 18.52 9.78
CA ASN A 20 14.95 18.61 9.61
C ASN A 20 15.49 17.59 8.59
N ILE A 21 14.95 16.36 8.58
CA ILE A 21 15.33 15.34 7.59
C ILE A 21 14.89 15.78 6.19
N LEU A 22 13.65 16.26 6.04
CA LEU A 22 13.13 16.73 4.76
C LEU A 22 13.96 17.89 4.21
N ILE A 23 14.25 18.90 5.03
CA ILE A 23 15.07 20.05 4.64
C ILE A 23 16.45 19.59 4.15
N LYS A 24 17.13 18.71 4.91
CA LYS A 24 18.43 18.16 4.50
C LYS A 24 18.36 17.36 3.19
N GLY A 25 17.25 16.66 2.95
CA GLY A 25 17.03 15.91 1.71
C GLY A 25 16.61 16.76 0.50
N MET A 26 16.33 18.05 0.68
CA MET A 26 15.81 18.94 -0.36
C MET A 26 16.70 20.15 -0.65
N CYS A 27 17.54 20.56 0.31
CA CYS A 27 18.42 21.72 0.22
C CYS A 27 19.86 21.31 -0.13
N ASN A 28 20.54 22.11 -0.96
CA ASN A 28 21.93 21.90 -1.36
C ASN A 28 22.24 20.48 -1.87
N VAL A 29 21.25 19.84 -2.50
CA VAL A 29 21.41 18.48 -3.04
C VAL A 29 22.33 18.50 -4.25
N PRO A 30 23.23 17.49 -4.40
CA PRO A 30 24.12 17.39 -5.56
C PRO A 30 23.35 17.45 -6.88
N GLN A 31 23.98 17.93 -7.95
CA GLN A 31 23.38 18.03 -9.28
C GLN A 31 23.46 16.70 -10.06
N THR A 32 23.18 15.57 -9.40
CA THR A 32 23.04 14.28 -10.07
C THR A 32 21.57 13.94 -10.25
N LYS A 33 21.26 13.11 -11.24
CA LYS A 33 19.87 12.74 -11.56
C LYS A 33 19.18 12.07 -10.37
N GLU A 34 19.89 11.19 -9.66
CA GLU A 34 19.39 10.40 -8.54
C GLU A 34 19.02 11.29 -7.36
N THR A 35 19.90 12.22 -6.98
CA THR A 35 19.69 13.13 -5.85
C THR A 35 18.59 14.14 -6.16
N GLN A 36 18.54 14.67 -7.39
CA GLN A 36 17.46 15.55 -7.82
C GLN A 36 16.10 14.83 -7.84
N ASN A 37 16.06 13.57 -8.28
CA ASN A 37 14.85 12.74 -8.22
C ASN A 37 14.37 12.51 -6.78
N MET A 38 15.29 12.20 -5.86
CA MET A 38 14.96 12.03 -4.45
C MET A 38 14.45 13.33 -3.82
N ALA A 39 15.13 14.46 -4.08
CA ALA A 39 14.68 15.77 -3.61
C ALA A 39 13.28 16.12 -4.13
N LYS A 40 13.01 15.85 -5.42
CA LYS A 40 11.67 16.01 -6.01
C LYS A 40 10.63 15.14 -5.31
N ARG A 41 10.95 13.87 -5.01
CA ARG A 41 10.05 12.96 -4.29
C ARG A 41 9.74 13.46 -2.88
N PHE A 42 10.73 13.96 -2.14
CA PHE A 42 10.51 14.55 -0.82
C PHE A 42 9.68 15.83 -0.86
N ARG A 43 9.87 16.69 -1.88
CA ARG A 43 9.02 17.88 -2.07
C ARG A 43 7.55 17.51 -2.33
N LEU A 44 7.32 16.48 -3.13
CA LEU A 44 5.97 16.07 -3.52
C LEU A 44 5.27 15.20 -2.47
N ASN A 45 6.01 14.33 -1.79
CA ASN A 45 5.44 13.26 -0.97
C ASN A 45 6.06 13.14 0.43
N GLY A 46 6.87 14.11 0.87
CA GLY A 46 7.63 14.03 2.13
C GLY A 46 6.77 13.70 3.35
N ASP A 47 5.56 14.25 3.43
CA ASP A 47 4.62 13.94 4.50
C ASP A 47 4.12 12.48 4.50
N ALA A 48 4.09 11.82 3.35
CA ALA A 48 3.73 10.40 3.24
C ALA A 48 4.88 9.50 3.70
N TYR A 49 6.12 9.81 3.31
CA TYR A 49 7.33 9.06 3.71
C TYR A 49 7.48 8.94 5.23
N PHE A 50 7.04 9.95 5.97
CA PHE A 50 7.19 10.02 7.42
C PHE A 50 5.86 9.97 8.18
N ARG A 51 4.79 9.47 7.54
CA ARG A 51 3.45 9.42 8.15
C ARG A 51 3.43 8.63 9.46
N PHE A 52 4.22 7.56 9.53
CA PHE A 52 4.39 6.70 10.72
C PHE A 52 4.79 7.48 11.99
N ILE A 53 5.43 8.64 11.83
CA ILE A 53 5.86 9.49 12.95
C ILE A 53 4.65 10.10 13.68
N THR A 54 3.63 10.50 12.91
CA THR A 54 2.47 11.26 13.42
C THR A 54 1.20 10.43 13.51
N THR A 55 1.15 9.27 12.86
CA THR A 55 -0.04 8.44 12.75
C THR A 55 0.23 7.09 13.40
N HIS A 56 -0.46 6.83 14.52
CA HIS A 56 -0.38 5.56 15.23
C HIS A 56 -0.88 4.40 14.36
N GLY A 57 -0.24 3.23 14.47
CA GLY A 57 -0.59 2.02 13.71
C GLY A 57 -0.01 1.96 12.29
N ILE A 58 0.70 2.99 11.84
CA ILE A 58 1.47 2.94 10.58
C ILE A 58 2.91 2.61 10.90
N GLU A 59 3.41 1.53 10.32
CA GLU A 59 4.80 1.11 10.47
C GLU A 59 5.76 2.00 9.65
N PRO A 60 7.03 2.15 10.06
CA PRO A 60 8.04 2.89 9.31
C PRO A 60 8.53 2.16 8.04
N THR A 61 7.92 1.02 7.70
CA THR A 61 8.33 0.14 6.62
C THR A 61 7.20 -0.07 5.62
N ASN A 62 7.58 -0.37 4.38
CA ASN A 62 6.63 -0.71 3.31
C ASN A 62 6.26 -2.21 3.31
N ASN A 63 6.61 -2.96 4.37
CA ASN A 63 6.48 -4.41 4.43
C ASN A 63 5.05 -4.88 4.15
N LEU A 64 4.04 -4.18 4.70
CA LEU A 64 2.64 -4.54 4.51
C LEU A 64 2.25 -4.47 3.02
N ALA A 65 2.60 -3.38 2.34
CA ALA A 65 2.29 -3.23 0.92
C ALA A 65 3.12 -4.20 0.06
N GLU A 66 4.41 -4.39 0.38
CA GLU A 66 5.28 -5.35 -0.31
C GLU A 66 4.77 -6.78 -0.19
N GLN A 67 4.36 -7.20 1.00
CA GLN A 67 3.76 -8.52 1.23
C GLN A 67 2.47 -8.68 0.44
N ALA A 68 1.61 -7.65 0.44
CA ALA A 68 0.34 -7.68 -0.29
C ALA A 68 0.52 -7.87 -1.81
N ILE A 69 1.58 -7.30 -2.41
CA ILE A 69 1.83 -7.43 -3.85
C ILE A 69 2.81 -8.56 -4.21
N ARG A 70 3.46 -9.19 -3.23
CA ARG A 70 4.57 -10.13 -3.47
C ARG A 70 4.17 -11.29 -4.37
N PHE A 71 2.99 -11.87 -4.16
CA PHE A 71 2.53 -12.99 -4.96
C PHE A 71 2.31 -12.57 -6.43
N VAL A 72 1.83 -11.35 -6.69
CA VAL A 72 1.68 -10.79 -8.05
C VAL A 72 3.03 -10.66 -8.73
N VAL A 73 4.04 -10.16 -8.01
CA VAL A 73 5.41 -10.02 -8.53
C VAL A 73 6.00 -11.38 -8.87
N ILE A 74 5.86 -12.36 -7.97
CA ILE A 74 6.36 -13.73 -8.17
C ILE A 74 5.66 -14.37 -9.38
N ASP A 75 4.32 -14.30 -9.45
CA ASP A 75 3.56 -14.84 -10.56
C ASP A 75 4.04 -14.27 -11.88
N ARG A 76 4.15 -12.95 -11.99
CA ARG A 76 4.60 -12.28 -13.22
C ARG A 76 6.02 -12.66 -13.63
N VAL A 77 6.91 -12.91 -12.67
CA VAL A 77 8.28 -13.38 -12.95
C VAL A 77 8.25 -14.79 -13.53
N ILE A 78 7.43 -15.69 -12.97
CA ILE A 78 7.35 -17.09 -13.40
C ILE A 78 6.60 -17.22 -14.72
N THR A 79 5.45 -16.58 -14.86
CA THR A 79 4.55 -16.69 -16.01
C THR A 79 4.95 -15.78 -17.17
N GLN A 80 5.87 -14.83 -16.93
CA GLN A 80 6.18 -13.69 -17.81
C GLN A 80 4.97 -12.77 -18.10
N GLY A 81 3.85 -13.01 -17.42
CA GLY A 81 2.60 -12.29 -17.59
C GLY A 81 1.94 -12.50 -18.96
N THR A 82 1.04 -11.59 -19.30
CA THR A 82 0.22 -11.65 -20.52
C THR A 82 0.34 -10.35 -21.32
N ARG A 83 0.35 -10.50 -22.65
CA ARG A 83 0.53 -9.39 -23.60
C ARG A 83 -0.79 -8.80 -24.09
N SER A 84 -1.90 -9.53 -23.98
CA SER A 84 -3.21 -9.04 -24.40
C SER A 84 -3.84 -8.16 -23.32
N GLU A 85 -4.67 -7.20 -23.74
CA GLU A 85 -5.43 -6.38 -22.81
C GLU A 85 -6.40 -7.22 -21.98
N GLN A 86 -7.08 -8.17 -22.63
CA GLN A 86 -8.01 -9.09 -21.96
C GLN A 86 -7.32 -9.91 -20.87
N GLY A 87 -6.11 -10.43 -21.17
CA GLY A 87 -5.33 -11.16 -20.19
C GLY A 87 -4.92 -10.27 -19.01
N ARG A 88 -4.48 -9.03 -19.27
CA ARG A 88 -4.07 -8.11 -18.20
C ARG A 88 -5.23 -7.80 -17.26
N LYS A 89 -6.42 -7.55 -17.81
CA LYS A 89 -7.66 -7.36 -17.05
C LYS A 89 -8.02 -8.58 -16.20
N TRP A 90 -7.90 -9.77 -16.78
CA TRP A 90 -8.12 -11.02 -16.04
C TRP A 90 -7.16 -11.17 -14.86
N CYS A 91 -5.85 -11.00 -15.08
CA CYS A 91 -4.84 -11.05 -14.02
C CYS A 91 -5.11 -10.00 -12.93
N GLU A 92 -5.45 -8.76 -13.31
CA GLU A 92 -5.82 -7.70 -12.38
C GLU A 92 -7.00 -8.10 -11.48
N HIS A 93 -8.07 -8.65 -12.07
CA HIS A 93 -9.24 -9.08 -11.32
C HIS A 93 -8.92 -10.24 -10.37
N ILE A 94 -8.29 -11.31 -10.87
CA ILE A 94 -8.05 -12.51 -10.05
C ILE A 94 -7.06 -12.23 -8.93
N TRP A 95 -6.00 -11.44 -9.18
CA TRP A 95 -5.08 -11.05 -8.12
C TRP A 95 -5.75 -10.15 -7.08
N THR A 96 -6.64 -9.24 -7.50
CA THR A 96 -7.42 -8.43 -6.55
C THR A 96 -8.28 -9.30 -5.64
N VAL A 97 -8.97 -10.31 -6.19
CA VAL A 97 -9.76 -11.27 -5.42
C VAL A 97 -8.87 -12.02 -4.44
N LEU A 98 -7.77 -12.64 -4.92
CA LEU A 98 -6.87 -13.44 -4.08
C LEU A 98 -6.26 -12.62 -2.94
N ALA A 99 -5.75 -11.43 -3.24
CA ALA A 99 -5.14 -10.54 -2.25
C ALA A 99 -6.16 -10.09 -1.20
N THR A 100 -7.34 -9.67 -1.65
CA THR A 100 -8.38 -9.12 -0.76
C THR A 100 -8.97 -10.21 0.12
N CYS A 101 -9.28 -11.39 -0.43
CA CYS A 101 -9.76 -12.53 0.34
C CYS A 101 -8.74 -12.98 1.38
N SER A 102 -7.45 -13.06 1.02
CA SER A 102 -6.37 -13.38 1.96
C SER A 102 -6.30 -12.37 3.11
N ASN A 103 -6.30 -11.07 2.80
CA ASN A 103 -6.27 -10.00 3.80
C ASN A 103 -7.51 -9.98 4.71
N GLN A 104 -8.66 -10.44 4.22
CA GLN A 104 -9.91 -10.52 4.97
C GLN A 104 -10.12 -11.87 5.67
N ALA A 105 -9.16 -12.80 5.60
CA ALA A 105 -9.30 -14.17 6.07
C ALA A 105 -10.55 -14.88 5.49
N ARG A 106 -10.88 -14.61 4.21
CA ARG A 106 -11.99 -15.21 3.46
C ARG A 106 -11.45 -16.20 2.42
N SER A 107 -12.25 -17.23 2.11
CA SER A 107 -11.94 -18.14 1.00
C SER A 107 -12.13 -17.45 -0.35
N ALA A 108 -11.05 -17.35 -1.14
CA ALA A 108 -11.12 -16.84 -2.50
C ALA A 108 -11.94 -17.75 -3.42
N PHE A 109 -11.85 -19.07 -3.21
CA PHE A 109 -12.65 -20.05 -3.97
C PHE A 109 -14.15 -19.82 -3.75
N GLU A 110 -14.58 -19.70 -2.50
CA GLU A 110 -16.00 -19.42 -2.18
C GLU A 110 -16.46 -18.10 -2.76
N PHE A 111 -15.62 -17.06 -2.72
CA PHE A 111 -15.95 -15.77 -3.35
C PHE A 111 -16.18 -15.94 -4.85
N ILE A 112 -15.27 -16.60 -5.56
CA ILE A 112 -15.37 -16.82 -7.01
C ILE A 112 -16.58 -17.68 -7.34
N TYR A 113 -16.80 -18.76 -6.60
CA TYR A 113 -17.96 -19.64 -6.76
C TYR A 113 -19.26 -18.84 -6.65
N ASN A 114 -19.43 -18.08 -5.57
CA ASN A 114 -20.63 -17.27 -5.36
C ASN A 114 -20.78 -16.16 -6.41
N ALA A 115 -19.69 -15.54 -6.85
CA ALA A 115 -19.72 -14.52 -7.91
C ALA A 115 -20.17 -15.10 -9.25
N VAL A 116 -19.68 -16.28 -9.61
CA VAL A 116 -20.08 -16.99 -10.82
C VAL A 116 -21.53 -17.44 -10.73
N GLN A 117 -21.96 -18.03 -9.61
CA GLN A 117 -23.36 -18.43 -9.41
C GLN A 117 -24.31 -17.22 -9.53
N ALA A 118 -24.01 -16.11 -8.86
CA ALA A 118 -24.80 -14.89 -8.95
C ALA A 118 -24.88 -14.32 -10.39
N SER A 119 -23.86 -14.54 -11.21
CA SER A 119 -23.87 -14.08 -12.61
C SER A 119 -24.86 -14.84 -13.51
N PHE A 120 -25.28 -16.04 -13.11
CA PHE A 120 -26.24 -16.86 -13.86
C PHE A 120 -27.69 -16.67 -13.38
N VAL A 121 -27.92 -16.07 -12.22
CA VAL A 121 -29.25 -15.90 -11.63
C VAL A 121 -29.67 -14.43 -11.78
N PRO A 122 -30.79 -14.15 -12.47
CA PRO A 122 -31.32 -12.80 -12.56
C PRO A 122 -31.59 -12.20 -11.16
N ASP A 123 -31.28 -10.91 -10.99
CA ASP A 123 -31.52 -10.12 -9.78
C ASP A 123 -30.81 -10.63 -8.50
N GLN A 124 -29.87 -11.58 -8.61
CA GLN A 124 -29.07 -12.02 -7.47
C GLN A 124 -27.94 -11.03 -7.14
N LEU A 125 -27.73 -10.79 -5.85
CA LEU A 125 -26.68 -9.90 -5.37
C LEU A 125 -25.29 -10.50 -5.62
N ILE A 126 -24.42 -9.78 -6.32
CA ILE A 126 -23.03 -10.17 -6.53
C ILE A 126 -22.26 -9.99 -5.21
N PRO A 127 -21.48 -11.00 -4.76
CA PRO A 127 -20.70 -10.86 -3.53
C PRO A 127 -19.68 -9.71 -3.66
N SER A 128 -19.52 -8.96 -2.57
CA SER A 128 -18.59 -7.82 -2.52
C SER A 128 -17.25 -8.20 -1.89
N LEU A 129 -16.18 -7.63 -2.45
CA LEU A 129 -14.85 -7.61 -1.84
C LEU A 129 -14.67 -6.42 -0.89
N LEU A 130 -15.58 -5.44 -0.90
CA LEU A 130 -15.50 -4.33 0.04
C LEU A 130 -15.83 -4.84 1.45
N PRO A 131 -15.12 -4.37 2.48
CA PRO A 131 -15.47 -4.69 3.86
C PRO A 131 -16.89 -4.21 4.14
N THR A 132 -17.69 -5.04 4.82
CA THR A 132 -18.95 -4.58 5.39
C THR A 132 -18.64 -3.54 6.47
N PRO A 133 -19.35 -2.39 6.49
CA PRO A 133 -19.21 -1.42 7.56
C PRO A 133 -19.44 -2.10 8.92
N PRO A 134 -18.74 -1.64 9.99
CA PRO A 134 -18.99 -2.11 11.35
C PRO A 134 -20.41 -1.76 11.82
#